data_AF-A0A5E4YV36-F1
#
_entry.id   AF-A0A5E4YV36-F1
#
_cell.length_a   1.000
_cell.length_b   1.000
_cell.length_c   1.000
_cell.angle_alpha   90.00
_cell.angle_beta   90.00
_cell.angle_gamma   90.00
#
_symmetry.space_group_name_H-M   'P 1'
#
loop_
_entity.id
_entity.type
_entity.pdbx_description
1 polymer ?
#
loop_
_entity_poly.entity_id
_entity_poly.type
_entity_poly.pdbx_seq_one_letter_code
_entity_poly.pdbx_strand_id
1 'polypeptide(L)'
;MKIASTGGIELDIGSGVEHTLLLAPMRKGKSVLVQAEADRLGIPYEEMKRRLEPTPEQQARARMRQEERDCREAVRLDAVRKAYWDNTENPDSDLYPLVNALDDIVTDSTVEQQRMLFMMLPADVFGMGLAWGFSDTEVRDRIYEFVAENRDAVTQAVSVK
;
A
#
# COMPACT_ATOMS: atom_id res chain seq x y z
N MET A 1 -23.95 -34.52 25.25
CA MET A 1 -24.16 -33.61 24.11
C MET A 1 -24.39 -32.21 24.67
N LYS A 2 -23.37 -31.34 24.63
CA LYS A 2 -23.46 -29.92 24.99
C LYS A 2 -22.67 -29.16 23.94
N ILE A 3 -23.39 -28.41 23.11
CA ILE A 3 -22.82 -27.51 22.10
C ILE A 3 -22.59 -26.19 22.84
N ALA A 4 -21.32 -25.88 23.14
CA ALA A 4 -20.93 -24.54 23.58
C ALA A 4 -20.61 -23.73 22.32
N SER A 5 -21.62 -23.01 21.83
CA SER A 5 -21.46 -22.01 20.79
C SER A 5 -20.86 -20.74 21.39
N THR A 6 -19.69 -20.35 20.89
CA THR A 6 -19.23 -18.96 20.95
C THR A 6 -18.48 -18.63 19.65
N GLY A 7 -19.26 -18.32 18.60
CA GLY A 7 -18.89 -17.35 17.56
C GLY A 7 -17.59 -17.57 16.77
N GLY A 8 -17.27 -18.80 16.39
CA GLY A 8 -16.29 -19.06 15.33
C GLY A 8 -16.97 -18.91 13.97
N ILE A 9 -16.40 -18.11 13.07
CA ILE A 9 -16.82 -18.10 11.66
C ILE A 9 -16.02 -19.22 10.98
N GLU A 10 -16.68 -20.33 10.66
CA GLU A 10 -16.15 -21.35 9.77
C GLU A 10 -16.33 -20.86 8.33
N LEU A 11 -15.24 -20.50 7.67
CA LEU A 11 -15.23 -20.23 6.23
C LEU A 11 -14.83 -21.52 5.53
N ASP A 12 -15.82 -22.23 4.97
CA ASP A 12 -15.60 -23.36 4.07
C ASP A 12 -15.05 -22.84 2.73
N ILE A 13 -13.72 -22.86 2.60
CA ILE A 13 -13.03 -22.56 1.34
C ILE A 13 -12.69 -23.91 0.73
N GLY A 14 -13.58 -24.40 -0.14
CA GLY A 14 -13.58 -25.73 -0.77
C GLY A 14 -12.27 -26.20 -1.41
N SER A 15 -11.34 -26.62 -0.56
CA SER A 15 -10.16 -27.42 -0.85
C SER A 15 -9.97 -28.31 0.38
N GLY A 16 -9.75 -29.61 0.20
CA GLY A 16 -9.80 -30.64 1.25
C GLY A 16 -8.73 -30.56 2.37
N VAL A 17 -8.39 -29.36 2.81
CA VAL A 17 -7.57 -29.03 3.97
C VAL A 17 -8.43 -28.10 4.84
N GLU A 18 -8.92 -28.62 5.97
CA GLU A 18 -9.66 -27.82 6.95
C GLU A 18 -8.74 -26.73 7.53
N HIS A 19 -8.86 -25.51 7.02
CA HIS A 19 -8.13 -24.36 7.54
C HIS A 19 -8.99 -23.65 8.58
N THR A 20 -8.64 -23.78 9.87
CA THR A 20 -9.32 -23.05 10.95
C THR A 20 -8.73 -21.65 11.11
N LEU A 21 -9.50 -20.62 10.75
CA LEU A 21 -9.12 -19.21 10.92
C LEU A 21 -9.69 -18.66 12.23
N LEU A 22 -8.82 -18.36 13.20
CA LEU A 22 -9.23 -17.76 14.49
C LEU A 22 -9.13 -16.23 14.46
N LEU A 23 -10.24 -15.57 14.12
CA LEU A 23 -10.38 -14.10 14.20
C LEU A 23 -11.04 -13.71 15.53
N ALA A 24 -10.33 -12.95 16.36
CA ALA A 24 -10.91 -12.35 17.57
C ALA A 24 -10.25 -10.99 17.89
N PRO A 25 -10.93 -10.08 18.60
CA PRO A 25 -10.34 -8.86 19.14
C PRO A 25 -9.13 -9.15 20.04
N MET A 26 -8.23 -8.17 20.21
CA MET A 26 -7.13 -8.31 21.17
C MET A 26 -7.66 -8.62 22.58
N ARG A 27 -6.90 -9.42 23.36
CA ARG A 27 -7.22 -9.86 24.74
C ARG A 27 -8.36 -10.86 24.94
N LYS A 28 -8.96 -11.44 23.89
CA LYS A 28 -9.96 -12.52 24.02
C LYS A 28 -9.38 -13.96 24.04
N GLY A 29 -8.18 -14.16 24.58
CA GLY A 29 -7.69 -15.52 24.88
C GLY A 29 -7.36 -16.40 23.67
N LYS A 30 -6.91 -15.83 22.53
CA LYS A 30 -6.45 -16.63 21.37
C LYS A 30 -5.37 -17.64 21.77
N SER A 31 -4.46 -17.24 22.66
CA SER A 31 -3.42 -18.11 23.21
C SER A 31 -4.01 -19.28 24.03
N VAL A 32 -5.16 -19.08 24.68
CA VAL A 32 -5.88 -20.11 25.45
C VAL A 32 -6.48 -21.16 24.51
N LEU A 33 -6.97 -20.76 23.33
CA LEU A 33 -7.45 -21.71 22.31
C LEU A 33 -6.30 -22.57 21.76
N VAL A 34 -5.14 -21.96 21.50
CA VAL A 34 -3.95 -22.68 21.06
C VAL A 34 -3.43 -23.61 22.15
N GLN A 35 -3.46 -23.19 23.42
CA GLN A 35 -3.10 -24.03 24.56
C GLN A 35 -4.06 -25.21 24.73
N ALA A 36 -5.38 -24.97 24.67
CA ALA A 36 -6.39 -26.01 24.79
C ALA A 36 -6.25 -27.07 23.69
N GLU A 37 -5.89 -26.65 22.48
CA GLU A 37 -5.65 -27.55 21.35
C GLU A 37 -4.31 -28.31 21.50
N ALA A 38 -3.27 -27.67 22.04
CA ALA A 38 -2.01 -28.34 22.39
C ALA A 38 -2.23 -29.41 23.47
N ASP A 39 -3.01 -29.10 24.50
CA ASP A 39 -3.40 -30.01 25.58
C ASP A 39 -4.24 -31.18 25.04
N ARG A 40 -5.17 -30.92 24.10
CA ARG A 40 -5.97 -31.96 23.42
C ARG A 40 -5.10 -32.94 22.64
N LEU A 41 -4.07 -32.44 21.96
CA LEU A 41 -3.15 -33.25 21.16
C LEU A 41 -1.99 -33.84 21.97
N GLY A 42 -1.89 -33.51 23.27
CA GLY A 42 -0.81 -33.97 24.15
C GLY A 42 0.58 -33.45 23.75
N ILE A 43 0.66 -32.31 23.06
CA ILE A 43 1.93 -31.69 22.62
C ILE A 43 2.20 -30.41 23.42
N PRO A 44 3.47 -30.03 23.65
CA PRO A 44 3.78 -28.78 24.33
C PRO A 44 3.33 -27.57 23.50
N TYR A 45 2.93 -26.50 24.18
CA TYR A 45 2.45 -25.26 23.55
C TYR A 45 3.40 -24.71 22.49
N GLU A 46 4.71 -24.72 22.74
CA GLU A 46 5.72 -24.24 21.80
C GLU A 46 5.78 -25.08 20.51
N GLU A 47 5.52 -26.39 20.61
CA GLU A 47 5.44 -27.27 19.44
C GLU A 47 4.18 -26.99 18.63
N MET A 48 3.04 -26.74 19.29
CA MET A 48 1.83 -26.27 18.61
C MET A 48 2.04 -24.93 17.91
N LYS A 49 2.72 -23.99 18.57
CA LYS A 49 3.04 -22.68 18.02
C LYS A 49 3.90 -22.79 16.76
N ARG A 50 4.93 -23.65 16.76
CA ARG A 50 5.75 -23.94 15.57
C ARG A 50 4.94 -24.52 14.41
N ARG A 51 3.93 -25.35 14.68
CA ARG A 51 3.05 -25.90 13.63
C ARG A 51 2.11 -24.86 13.02
N LEU A 52 1.80 -23.80 13.78
CA LEU A 52 0.98 -22.68 13.33
C LEU A 52 1.78 -21.62 12.58
N GLU A 53 3.12 -21.67 12.64
CA GLU A 53 3.95 -20.79 11.83
C GLU A 53 3.75 -21.11 10.35
N PRO A 54 3.53 -20.10 9.50
CA PRO A 54 3.36 -20.33 8.07
C PRO A 54 4.60 -21.02 7.50
N THR A 55 4.39 -22.07 6.71
CA THR A 55 5.50 -22.77 6.06
C THR A 55 6.23 -21.82 5.08
N PRO A 56 7.51 -22.07 4.74
CA PRO A 56 8.22 -21.26 3.76
C PRO A 56 7.47 -21.12 2.43
N GLU A 57 6.78 -22.18 2.00
CA GLU A 57 5.92 -22.17 0.80
C GLU A 57 4.68 -21.27 0.98
N GLN A 58 4.03 -21.29 2.14
CA GLN A 58 2.90 -20.40 2.43
C GLN A 58 3.34 -18.93 2.50
N GLN A 59 4.52 -18.65 3.08
CA GLN A 59 5.10 -17.31 3.10
C GLN A 59 5.47 -16.84 1.69
N ALA A 60 6.06 -17.70 0.87
CA ALA A 60 6.35 -17.40 -0.53
C ALA A 60 5.07 -17.10 -1.33
N ARG A 61 4.03 -17.93 -1.19
CA ARG A 61 2.71 -17.68 -1.82
C ARG A 61 2.05 -16.41 -1.31
N ALA A 62 2.23 -16.06 -0.04
CA ALA A 62 1.72 -14.80 0.51
C ALA A 62 2.45 -13.60 -0.09
N ARG A 63 3.78 -13.65 -0.20
CA ARG A 63 4.60 -12.61 -0.86
C ARG A 63 4.21 -12.44 -2.33
N MET A 64 4.14 -13.52 -3.10
CA MET A 64 3.72 -13.46 -4.51
C MET A 64 2.33 -12.83 -4.66
N ARG A 65 1.36 -13.22 -3.81
CA ARG A 65 0.01 -12.60 -3.82
C ARG A 65 0.03 -11.13 -3.45
N GLN A 66 0.92 -10.70 -2.57
CA GLN A 66 1.08 -9.30 -2.22
C GLN A 66 1.69 -8.52 -3.39
N GLU A 67 2.77 -9.02 -3.98
CA GLU A 67 3.42 -8.43 -5.15
C GLU A 67 2.44 -8.29 -6.33
N GLU A 68 1.59 -9.31 -6.58
CA GLU A 68 0.54 -9.22 -7.60
C GLU A 68 -0.49 -8.13 -7.31
N ARG A 69 -0.85 -7.93 -6.04
CA ARG A 69 -1.76 -6.85 -5.63
C ARG A 69 -1.10 -5.50 -5.81
N ASP A 70 0.13 -5.35 -5.34
CA ASP A 70 0.90 -4.11 -5.44
C ASP A 70 1.09 -3.71 -6.92
N CYS A 71 1.37 -4.67 -7.80
CA CYS A 71 1.43 -4.46 -9.25
C CYS A 71 0.09 -3.93 -9.80
N ARG A 72 -1.04 -4.55 -9.42
CA ARG A 72 -2.37 -4.10 -9.88
C ARG A 72 -2.72 -2.71 -9.36
N GLU A 73 -2.37 -2.43 -8.11
CA GLU A 73 -2.61 -1.12 -7.50
C GLU A 73 -1.76 -0.03 -8.17
N ALA A 74 -0.49 -0.32 -8.50
CA ALA A 74 0.37 0.59 -9.25
C ALA A 74 -0.19 0.92 -10.63
N VAL A 75 -0.69 -0.07 -11.38
CA VAL A 75 -1.35 0.14 -12.69
C VAL A 75 -2.58 1.03 -12.54
N ARG A 76 -3.40 0.78 -11.52
CA ARG A 76 -4.59 1.58 -11.25
C ARG A 76 -4.22 3.02 -10.89
N LEU A 77 -3.20 3.22 -10.06
CA LEU A 77 -2.73 4.54 -9.66
C LEU A 77 -2.21 5.33 -10.85
N ASP A 78 -1.40 4.71 -11.72
CA ASP A 78 -0.91 5.32 -12.95
C ASP A 78 -2.07 5.72 -13.89
N ALA A 79 -3.09 4.87 -14.03
CA ALA A 79 -4.28 5.21 -14.80
C ALA A 79 -5.05 6.41 -14.23
N VAL A 80 -5.15 6.52 -12.90
CA VAL A 80 -5.80 7.66 -12.23
C VAL A 80 -5.00 8.95 -12.41
N ARG A 81 -3.67 8.88 -12.31
CA ARG A 81 -2.78 10.04 -12.57
C ARG A 81 -2.93 10.54 -14.00
N LYS A 82 -2.91 9.63 -14.99
CA LYS A 82 -3.13 9.97 -16.40
C LYS A 82 -4.49 10.62 -16.61
N ALA A 83 -5.55 10.01 -16.08
CA ALA A 83 -6.89 10.56 -16.19
C ALA A 83 -7.00 11.96 -15.56
N TYR A 84 -6.40 12.18 -14.38
CA TYR A 84 -6.41 13.49 -13.75
C TYR A 84 -5.69 14.53 -14.61
N TRP A 85 -4.47 14.20 -15.07
CA TRP A 85 -3.67 15.09 -15.91
C TRP A 85 -4.40 15.47 -17.20
N ASP A 86 -4.95 14.48 -17.90
CA ASP A 86 -5.63 14.67 -19.18
C ASP A 86 -6.93 15.48 -19.08
N ASN A 87 -7.54 15.53 -17.88
CA ASN A 87 -8.79 16.27 -17.62
C ASN A 87 -8.56 17.60 -16.88
N THR A 88 -7.32 17.96 -16.56
CA THR A 88 -7.02 19.24 -15.91
C THR A 88 -6.83 20.31 -16.98
N GLU A 89 -7.86 21.14 -17.18
CA GLU A 89 -7.79 22.28 -18.09
C GLU A 89 -6.85 23.35 -17.50
N ASN A 90 -5.68 23.47 -18.13
CA ASN A 90 -4.63 24.43 -17.82
C ASN A 90 -3.87 24.17 -16.49
N PRO A 91 -2.60 23.70 -16.53
CA PRO A 91 -1.80 23.45 -15.33
C PRO A 91 -1.51 24.71 -14.49
N ASP A 92 -1.77 25.90 -15.02
CA ASP A 92 -1.36 27.19 -14.44
C ASP A 92 -1.94 27.52 -13.06
N SER A 93 -3.06 26.93 -12.65
CA SER A 93 -3.71 27.29 -11.37
C SER A 93 -3.35 26.35 -10.21
N ASP A 94 -3.68 25.07 -10.31
CA ASP A 94 -3.53 24.13 -9.18
C ASP A 94 -2.19 23.39 -9.22
N LEU A 95 -1.61 23.22 -10.41
CA LEU A 95 -0.35 22.48 -10.62
C LEU A 95 0.89 23.38 -10.65
N TYR A 96 0.73 24.69 -10.41
CA TYR A 96 1.85 25.63 -10.27
C TYR A 96 2.94 25.19 -9.25
N PRO A 97 2.62 24.51 -8.13
CA PRO A 97 3.63 23.90 -7.26
C PRO A 97 4.63 22.99 -7.96
N LEU A 98 4.22 22.28 -9.02
CA LEU A 98 5.13 21.45 -9.81
C LEU A 98 6.15 22.29 -10.59
N VAL A 99 5.73 23.45 -11.10
CA VAL A 99 6.60 24.40 -11.80
C VAL A 99 7.67 24.88 -10.83
N ASN A 100 7.24 25.42 -9.68
CA ASN A 100 8.16 25.95 -8.67
C ASN A 100 9.10 24.88 -8.14
N ALA A 101 8.63 23.64 -7.97
CA ALA A 101 9.47 22.56 -7.48
C ALA A 101 10.57 22.19 -8.48
N LEU A 102 10.38 22.47 -9.77
CA LEU A 102 11.35 22.23 -10.82
C LEU A 102 12.28 23.43 -11.08
N ASP A 103 11.99 24.64 -10.58
CA ASP A 103 12.78 25.85 -10.86
C ASP A 103 14.27 25.70 -10.48
N ASP A 104 14.56 24.96 -9.40
CA ASP A 104 15.93 24.67 -8.96
C ASP A 104 16.64 23.57 -9.76
N ILE A 105 15.95 22.95 -10.73
CA ILE A 105 16.42 21.82 -11.55
C ILE A 105 16.50 22.21 -13.02
N VAL A 106 15.43 22.81 -13.56
CA VAL A 106 15.31 23.20 -14.97
C VAL A 106 14.71 24.59 -15.04
N THR A 107 15.34 25.48 -15.81
CA THR A 107 14.78 26.81 -16.11
C THR A 107 13.61 26.67 -17.08
N ASP A 108 12.47 27.30 -16.76
CA ASP A 108 11.23 27.30 -17.55
C ASP A 108 10.76 25.87 -17.89
N SER A 109 10.38 25.11 -16.86
CA SER A 109 9.94 23.73 -17.01
C SER A 109 8.76 23.58 -17.99
N THR A 110 8.90 22.68 -18.95
CA THR A 110 7.84 22.38 -19.94
C THR A 110 6.69 21.59 -19.32
N VAL A 111 5.52 21.62 -19.95
CA VAL A 111 4.34 20.85 -19.53
C VAL A 111 4.65 19.35 -19.40
N GLU A 112 5.49 18.80 -20.29
CA GLU A 112 5.88 17.39 -20.19
C GLU A 112 6.81 17.12 -19.01
N GLN A 113 7.71 18.04 -18.66
CA GLN A 113 8.57 17.89 -17.47
C GLN A 113 7.75 17.99 -16.17
N GLN A 114 6.77 18.88 -16.14
CA GLN A 114 5.81 18.97 -15.03
C GLN A 114 5.00 17.67 -14.92
N ARG A 115 4.56 17.10 -16.05
CA ARG A 115 3.88 15.80 -16.11
C ARG A 115 4.76 14.68 -15.59
N MET A 116 6.04 14.65 -15.96
CA MET A 116 7.00 13.65 -15.46
C MET A 116 7.10 13.72 -13.93
N LEU A 117 7.28 14.91 -13.36
CA LEU A 117 7.29 15.10 -11.91
C LEU A 117 5.97 14.63 -11.27
N PHE A 118 4.83 15.02 -11.83
CA PHE A 118 3.52 14.62 -11.36
C PHE A 118 3.34 13.10 -11.30
N MET A 119 3.81 12.39 -12.34
CA MET A 119 3.75 10.92 -12.40
C MET A 119 4.68 10.24 -11.40
N MET A 120 5.74 10.95 -10.95
CA MET A 120 6.69 10.46 -9.95
C MET A 120 6.25 10.68 -8.52
N LEU A 121 5.25 11.54 -8.27
CA LEU A 121 4.81 11.85 -6.90
C LEU A 121 4.45 10.56 -6.12
N PRO A 122 4.77 10.48 -4.82
CA PRO A 122 4.31 9.40 -3.96
C PRO A 122 2.78 9.28 -3.94
N ALA A 123 2.27 8.07 -3.69
CA ALA A 123 0.83 7.80 -3.70
C ALA A 123 0.05 8.61 -2.64
N ASP A 124 0.68 8.84 -1.48
CA ASP A 124 0.14 9.67 -0.39
C ASP A 124 0.07 11.14 -0.81
N VAL A 125 1.15 11.71 -1.35
CA VAL A 125 1.19 13.12 -1.80
C VAL A 125 0.17 13.35 -2.92
N PHE A 126 0.10 12.43 -3.89
CA PHE A 126 -0.91 12.47 -4.94
C PHE A 126 -2.34 12.39 -4.38
N GLY A 127 -2.58 11.51 -3.40
CA GLY A 127 -3.87 11.39 -2.73
C GLY A 127 -4.28 12.66 -1.98
N MET A 128 -3.34 13.33 -1.31
CA MET A 128 -3.59 14.62 -0.67
C MET A 128 -3.92 15.71 -1.69
N GLY A 129 -3.19 15.76 -2.81
CA GLY A 129 -3.49 16.68 -3.91
C GLY A 129 -4.90 16.48 -4.50
N LEU A 130 -5.37 15.24 -4.64
CA LEU A 130 -6.76 14.97 -5.03
C LEU A 130 -7.80 15.40 -4.00
N ALA A 131 -7.48 15.30 -2.71
CA ALA A 131 -8.42 15.59 -1.63
C ALA A 131 -8.54 17.09 -1.32
N TRP A 132 -7.43 17.83 -1.40
CA TRP A 132 -7.32 19.22 -0.92
C TRP A 132 -6.85 20.21 -2.00
N GLY A 133 -6.39 19.73 -3.15
CA GLY A 133 -5.77 20.53 -4.20
C GLY A 133 -4.25 20.50 -4.12
N PHE A 134 -3.57 20.56 -5.27
CA PHE A 134 -2.10 20.56 -5.30
C PHE A 134 -1.52 21.90 -4.83
N SER A 135 -2.29 22.98 -4.95
CA SER A 135 -1.96 24.31 -4.44
C SER A 135 -2.09 24.47 -2.93
N ASP A 136 -2.64 23.48 -2.21
CA ASP A 136 -2.69 23.48 -0.75
C ASP A 136 -1.28 23.55 -0.15
N THR A 137 -1.14 24.23 0.99
CA THR A 137 0.18 24.49 1.59
C THR A 137 0.86 23.21 2.04
N GLU A 138 0.13 22.28 2.66
CA GLU A 138 0.71 21.02 3.14
C GLU A 138 1.09 20.13 1.95
N VAL A 139 0.24 20.06 0.94
CA VAL A 139 0.53 19.29 -0.29
C VAL A 139 1.75 19.85 -1.01
N ARG A 140 1.82 21.16 -1.17
CA ARG A 140 2.95 21.85 -1.80
C ARG A 140 4.26 21.60 -1.05
N ASP A 141 4.26 21.68 0.27
CA ASP A 141 5.45 21.45 1.08
C ASP A 141 5.95 20.00 0.89
N ARG A 142 5.03 19.03 0.86
CA ARG A 142 5.36 17.62 0.60
C ARG A 142 5.91 17.38 -0.82
N ILE A 143 5.45 18.14 -1.81
CA ILE A 143 6.02 18.10 -3.18
C ILE A 143 7.46 18.62 -3.17
N TYR A 144 7.72 19.75 -2.52
CA TYR A 144 9.09 20.29 -2.41
C TYR A 144 10.01 19.35 -1.64
N GLU A 145 9.57 18.78 -0.53
CA GLU A 145 10.30 17.75 0.21
C GLU A 145 10.64 16.57 -0.68
N PHE A 146 9.65 16.04 -1.42
CA PHE A 146 9.87 14.93 -2.33
C PHE A 146 10.94 15.26 -3.39
N VAL A 147 10.87 16.43 -4.01
CA VAL A 147 11.85 16.84 -5.02
C VAL A 147 13.24 17.05 -4.40
N ALA A 148 13.32 17.63 -3.21
CA ALA A 148 14.59 17.82 -2.51
C ALA A 148 15.25 16.48 -2.14
N GLU A 149 14.48 15.52 -1.63
CA GLU A 149 14.96 14.18 -1.25
C GLU A 149 15.31 13.30 -2.46
N ASN A 150 14.64 13.52 -3.60
CA ASN A 150 14.79 12.71 -4.81
C ASN A 150 15.41 13.49 -5.97
N ARG A 151 16.20 14.53 -5.67
CA ARG A 151 16.71 15.50 -6.66
C ARG A 151 17.35 14.83 -7.87
N ASP A 152 18.21 13.83 -7.66
CA ASP A 152 18.90 13.13 -8.76
C ASP A 152 17.93 12.36 -9.66
N ALA A 153 16.96 11.66 -9.07
CA ALA A 153 15.97 10.89 -9.82
C ALA A 153 15.03 11.82 -10.61
N VAL A 154 14.60 12.93 -9.99
CA VAL A 154 13.77 13.94 -10.66
C VAL A 154 14.55 14.59 -11.79
N THR A 155 15.80 15.00 -11.55
CA THR A 155 16.68 15.59 -12.58
C THR A 155 16.86 14.65 -13.76
N GLN A 156 17.12 13.36 -13.48
CA GLN A 156 17.26 12.36 -14.52
C GLN A 156 15.98 12.22 -15.34
N ALA A 157 14.82 12.15 -14.69
CA ALA A 157 13.53 12.00 -15.37
C ALA A 157 13.23 13.21 -16.29
N VAL A 158 13.38 14.43 -15.79
CA VAL A 158 13.03 15.66 -16.54
C VAL A 158 14.06 16.08 -17.59
N SER A 159 15.24 15.45 -17.59
CA SER A 159 16.31 15.70 -18.58
C SER A 159 16.22 14.80 -19.82
N VAL A 160 15.38 13.76 -19.80
CA VAL A 160 15.19 12.88 -20.96
C VAL A 160 14.38 13.64 -22.01
N LYS A 161 15.05 13.97 -23.13
CA LYS A 161 14.46 14.57 -24.34
C LYS A 161 13.56 13.59 -25.09
#